data_AF-M5G202-F1
#
_entry.id   AF-M5G202-F1
#
_cell.length_a   1.000
_cell.length_b   1.000
_cell.length_c   1.000
_cell.angle_alpha   90.00
_cell.angle_beta   90.00
_cell.angle_gamma   90.00
#
_symmetry.space_group_name_H-M   'P 1'
#
loop_
_entity.id
_entity.type
_entity.pdbx_description
1 polymer ?
#
loop_
_entity_poly.entity_id
_entity_poly.type
_entity_poly.pdbx_seq_one_letter_code
_entity_poly.pdbx_strand_id
1 'polypeptide(L)'
;MREMIAETKGFYVRDWSLGLGWSQMRFIIQAAVLQADLLNRTLVLPSFVYARECEFNAAACSAFAEFMDRDGTLGYGGHTGRDGWKIPLGVMIDLPNLRSRHSVLLYSEFYPLFGLSVSTENWSGTFNRLSLMNTGLSLYTVGSHLYEPVDTMRVDKLVKPPTLWEGGTELGEKVRKRLQQTIGGGGALDWDDTKIQLSGGPIDVGHDWEIQKALNEAGSAVVYSFKGELRMDFVKSVVHPTKQVGFSSALSGFIEEFGHVWQDVLHMEGELHLWRKSGGMRFTTQAAMEDYQRTAVWDLRPPMPFINLAAKLDQRMRAVNQGRLWLGGHMRRRDMVQLAWVMENALPTHIRRIKDKLTHSLDIIRQVRNSHDILPYEVPGVIPNREILDSSPPLGNDQIFLATDAQDETSVKLLHSTGVVLLSDLLTPADRASLGHFAQYLMFGDVQAVLEHELLARAAFYYGHAISAASGVILEARARAGIDRRLAQID
;
A
#
# COMPACT_ATOMS: atom_id res chain seq x y z
N MET A 1 -5.04 27.03 -2.88
CA MET A 1 -6.08 26.31 -2.09
C MET A 1 -7.49 26.63 -2.58
N ARG A 2 -7.96 27.87 -2.52
CA ARG A 2 -9.31 28.22 -3.04
C ARG A 2 -9.48 27.90 -4.54
N GLU A 3 -8.45 28.14 -5.34
CA GLU A 3 -8.41 27.77 -6.78
C GLU A 3 -8.59 26.26 -6.97
N MET A 4 -7.75 25.44 -6.33
CA MET A 4 -7.86 23.97 -6.33
C MET A 4 -9.26 23.45 -5.96
N ILE A 5 -9.91 24.06 -4.95
CA ILE A 5 -11.28 23.67 -4.54
C ILE A 5 -12.29 24.04 -5.63
N ALA A 6 -12.18 25.24 -6.21
CA ALA A 6 -13.10 25.77 -7.21
C ALA A 6 -13.10 24.96 -8.52
N GLU A 7 -12.06 24.19 -8.80
CA GLU A 7 -11.96 23.30 -9.97
C GLU A 7 -12.66 21.93 -9.78
N THR A 8 -13.15 21.65 -8.56
CA THR A 8 -13.77 20.35 -8.20
C THR A 8 -15.27 20.48 -7.89
N LYS A 9 -16.00 19.36 -7.89
CA LYS A 9 -17.45 19.25 -7.63
C LYS A 9 -17.82 19.20 -6.15
N GLY A 10 -16.98 19.74 -5.27
CA GLY A 10 -17.11 19.64 -3.82
C GLY A 10 -16.10 18.67 -3.20
N PHE A 11 -16.41 18.14 -2.04
CA PHE A 11 -15.50 17.38 -1.19
C PHE A 11 -15.82 15.89 -1.19
N TYR A 12 -14.77 15.08 -1.08
CA TYR A 12 -14.84 13.65 -0.84
C TYR A 12 -14.17 13.35 0.50
N VAL A 13 -14.89 12.65 1.37
CA VAL A 13 -14.49 12.40 2.75
C VAL A 13 -14.70 10.93 3.08
N ARG A 14 -13.87 10.37 3.96
CA ARG A 14 -14.01 8.99 4.43
C ARG A 14 -13.81 8.92 5.93
N ASP A 15 -14.31 7.84 6.53
CA ASP A 15 -13.83 7.42 7.83
C ASP A 15 -12.42 6.83 7.69
N TRP A 16 -11.50 7.31 8.51
CA TRP A 16 -10.10 6.91 8.49
C TRP A 16 -9.82 5.88 9.57
N SER A 17 -9.22 4.75 9.20
CA SER A 17 -8.85 3.68 10.14
C SER A 17 -7.55 4.04 10.89
N LEU A 18 -7.54 5.16 11.61
CA LEU A 18 -6.36 5.71 12.27
C LEU A 18 -5.74 4.77 13.31
N GLY A 19 -6.48 3.74 13.74
CA GLY A 19 -5.96 2.66 14.58
C GLY A 19 -5.03 1.69 13.86
N LEU A 20 -4.89 1.73 12.53
CA LEU A 20 -3.98 0.85 11.79
C LEU A 20 -2.57 1.45 11.69
N GLY A 21 -1.58 0.59 11.41
CA GLY A 21 -0.21 1.03 11.18
C GLY A 21 -0.03 1.84 9.90
N TRP A 22 1.08 2.56 9.81
CA TRP A 22 1.34 3.49 8.72
C TRP A 22 1.15 2.88 7.32
N SER A 23 1.70 1.70 7.07
CA SER A 23 1.62 1.07 5.75
C SER A 23 0.17 0.81 5.30
N GLN A 24 -0.72 0.44 6.22
CA GLN A 24 -2.14 0.27 5.94
C GLN A 24 -2.83 1.61 5.67
N MET A 25 -2.56 2.61 6.53
CA MET A 25 -3.07 3.97 6.34
C MET A 25 -2.65 4.57 5.00
N ARG A 26 -1.42 4.31 4.57
CA ARG A 26 -0.93 4.73 3.26
C ARG A 26 -1.79 4.16 2.13
N PHE A 27 -2.12 2.87 2.14
CA PHE A 27 -2.99 2.26 1.12
C PHE A 27 -4.43 2.78 1.17
N ILE A 28 -4.97 3.05 2.36
CA ILE A 28 -6.27 3.71 2.51
C ILE A 28 -6.26 5.08 1.84
N ILE A 29 -5.20 5.86 2.06
CA ILE A 29 -5.02 7.17 1.42
C ILE A 29 -4.90 7.05 -0.09
N GLN A 30 -4.12 6.09 -0.61
CA GLN A 30 -4.01 5.87 -2.07
C GLN A 30 -5.38 5.60 -2.70
N ALA A 31 -6.17 4.69 -2.12
CA ALA A 31 -7.51 4.39 -2.61
C ALA A 31 -8.43 5.62 -2.54
N ALA A 32 -8.33 6.42 -1.48
CA ALA A 32 -9.12 7.63 -1.32
C ALA A 32 -8.77 8.71 -2.35
N VAL A 33 -7.49 8.85 -2.72
CA VAL A 33 -7.04 9.76 -3.80
C VAL A 33 -7.68 9.33 -5.12
N LEU A 34 -7.56 8.06 -5.49
CA LEU A 34 -8.19 7.52 -6.71
C LEU A 34 -9.69 7.80 -6.74
N GLN A 35 -10.40 7.51 -5.66
CA GLN A 35 -11.85 7.70 -5.56
C GLN A 35 -12.24 9.17 -5.71
N ALA A 36 -11.50 10.08 -5.08
CA ALA A 36 -11.76 11.51 -5.19
C ALA A 36 -11.53 12.03 -6.61
N ASP A 37 -10.44 11.60 -7.26
CA ASP A 37 -10.11 11.98 -8.64
C ASP A 37 -11.17 11.47 -9.63
N LEU A 38 -11.61 10.21 -9.51
CA LEU A 38 -12.66 9.63 -10.35
C LEU A 38 -13.98 10.44 -10.29
N LEU A 39 -14.28 11.04 -9.13
CA LEU A 39 -15.49 11.84 -8.92
C LEU A 39 -15.27 13.33 -9.16
N ASN A 40 -14.05 13.76 -9.51
CA ASN A 40 -13.61 15.15 -9.56
C ASN A 40 -13.98 15.93 -8.29
N ARG A 41 -13.59 15.42 -7.12
CA ARG A 41 -13.85 16.03 -5.81
C ARG A 41 -12.54 16.28 -5.07
N THR A 42 -12.50 17.34 -4.26
CA THR A 42 -11.38 17.60 -3.35
C THR A 42 -11.40 16.58 -2.20
N LEU A 43 -10.38 15.75 -2.07
CA LEU A 43 -10.24 14.80 -0.97
C LEU A 43 -9.89 15.52 0.34
N VAL A 44 -10.60 15.19 1.43
CA VAL A 44 -10.26 15.63 2.79
C VAL A 44 -9.58 14.49 3.55
N LEU A 45 -8.27 14.59 3.69
CA LEU A 45 -7.38 13.70 4.42
C LEU A 45 -7.41 13.96 5.93
N PRO A 46 -7.03 12.97 6.76
CA PRO A 46 -6.87 13.23 8.19
C PRO A 46 -5.66 14.14 8.42
N SER A 47 -5.73 15.02 9.41
CA SER A 47 -4.61 15.92 9.71
C SER A 47 -3.43 15.18 10.35
N PHE A 48 -3.71 14.03 10.95
CA PHE A 48 -2.74 13.21 11.67
C PHE A 48 -3.02 11.71 11.48
N VAL A 49 -2.01 10.91 11.80
CA VAL A 49 -2.12 9.47 12.03
C VAL A 49 -1.55 9.14 13.41
N TYR A 50 -1.80 7.95 13.93
CA TYR A 50 -1.16 7.52 15.17
C TYR A 50 0.09 6.71 14.89
N ALA A 51 1.22 7.12 15.48
CA ALA A 51 2.31 6.20 15.70
C ALA A 51 1.94 5.28 16.87
N ARG A 52 2.23 4.00 16.72
CA ARG A 52 1.82 2.94 17.68
C ARG A 52 2.92 2.62 18.69
N GLU A 53 4.12 3.14 18.46
CA GLU A 53 5.32 2.80 19.21
C GLU A 53 6.26 4.00 19.30
N CYS A 54 7.06 4.02 20.36
CA CYS A 54 8.12 5.00 20.55
C CYS A 54 9.39 4.32 21.07
N GLU A 55 10.54 4.85 20.65
CA GLU A 55 11.89 4.46 21.08
C GLU A 55 12.13 4.71 22.57
N PHE A 56 11.49 5.73 23.14
CA PHE A 56 11.61 6.10 24.55
C PHE A 56 10.35 5.73 25.33
N ASN A 57 10.42 5.85 26.66
CA ASN A 57 9.24 5.66 27.50
C ASN A 57 8.12 6.64 27.12
N ALA A 58 6.87 6.25 27.43
CA ALA A 58 5.71 7.01 27.00
C ALA A 58 5.74 8.47 27.46
N ALA A 59 6.18 8.75 28.70
CA ALA A 59 6.26 10.12 29.22
C ALA A 59 7.20 11.01 28.41
N ALA A 60 8.36 10.48 27.97
CA ALA A 60 9.31 11.22 27.15
C ALA A 60 8.73 11.55 25.76
N CYS A 61 8.06 10.59 25.12
CA CYS A 61 7.50 10.79 23.79
C CYS A 61 6.28 11.72 23.80
N SER A 62 5.49 11.67 24.87
CA SER A 62 4.34 12.55 25.09
C SER A 62 4.71 14.03 25.30
N ALA A 63 6.00 14.34 25.51
CA ALA A 63 6.49 15.71 25.48
C ALA A 63 6.56 16.30 24.05
N PHE A 64 6.56 15.45 23.02
CA PHE A 64 6.74 15.85 21.61
C PHE A 64 5.50 15.60 20.73
N ALA A 65 4.61 14.70 21.15
CA ALA A 65 3.37 14.39 20.44
C ALA A 65 2.23 14.09 21.42
N GLU A 66 1.01 14.44 21.04
CA GLU A 66 -0.17 14.18 21.87
C GLU A 66 -0.41 12.67 22.01
N PHE A 67 -0.42 12.20 23.26
CA PHE A 67 -0.66 10.79 23.59
C PHE A 67 -2.15 10.43 23.57
N MET A 68 -2.43 9.17 23.21
CA MET A 68 -3.76 8.60 23.21
C MET A 68 -3.76 7.13 23.67
N ASP A 69 -4.70 6.79 24.54
CA ASP A 69 -5.02 5.39 24.87
C ASP A 69 -5.87 4.77 23.74
N ARG A 70 -5.26 3.87 22.97
CA ARG A 70 -5.87 3.21 21.81
C ARG A 70 -6.76 2.01 22.19
N ASP A 71 -6.56 1.41 23.36
CA ASP A 71 -7.43 0.32 23.85
C ASP A 71 -8.78 0.85 24.28
N GLY A 72 -8.77 1.90 25.12
CA GLY A 72 -9.99 2.48 25.66
C GLY A 72 -10.69 3.38 24.64
N THR A 73 -9.94 4.28 24.01
CA THR A 73 -10.52 5.37 23.22
C THR A 73 -10.79 4.88 21.80
N LEU A 74 -9.80 4.36 21.05
CA LEU A 74 -10.00 3.90 19.66
C LEU A 74 -10.80 2.60 19.51
N GLY A 75 -10.85 1.73 20.54
CA GLY A 75 -11.44 0.39 20.40
C GLY A 75 -10.65 -0.53 19.46
N TYR A 76 -9.41 -0.13 19.09
CA TYR A 76 -8.50 -0.84 18.18
C TYR A 76 -7.27 -1.40 18.90
N GLY A 77 -7.00 -1.02 20.15
CA GLY A 77 -5.71 -1.27 20.80
C GLY A 77 -5.41 -2.75 21.08
N GLY A 78 -6.43 -3.61 21.20
CA GLY A 78 -6.28 -4.93 21.82
C GLY A 78 -5.13 -5.77 21.25
N HIS A 79 -5.00 -5.82 19.92
CA HIS A 79 -3.91 -6.52 19.24
C HIS A 79 -2.83 -5.61 18.67
N THR A 80 -3.04 -4.28 18.65
CA THR A 80 -2.15 -3.33 17.96
C THR A 80 -1.41 -2.38 18.89
N GLY A 81 -1.51 -2.61 20.20
CA GLY A 81 -0.87 -1.83 21.25
C GLY A 81 -1.79 -0.75 21.83
N ARG A 82 -1.60 -0.49 23.13
CA ARG A 82 -2.39 0.45 23.91
C ARG A 82 -2.02 1.91 23.69
N ASP A 83 -0.76 2.17 23.36
CA ASP A 83 -0.22 3.52 23.26
C ASP A 83 -0.29 4.05 21.83
N GLY A 84 -0.64 5.34 21.69
CA GLY A 84 -0.68 6.05 20.42
C GLY A 84 -0.19 7.49 20.54
N TRP A 85 0.50 8.00 19.53
CA TRP A 85 0.92 9.40 19.46
C TRP A 85 0.47 10.04 18.16
N LYS A 86 -0.18 11.21 18.23
CA LYS A 86 -0.61 11.95 17.02
C LYS A 86 0.59 12.49 16.26
N ILE A 87 0.78 11.98 15.05
CA ILE A 87 1.81 12.41 14.11
C ILE A 87 1.13 13.20 12.99
N PRO A 88 1.52 14.45 12.72
CA PRO A 88 0.97 15.20 11.59
C PRO A 88 1.18 14.46 10.27
N LEU A 89 0.15 14.40 9.42
CA LEU A 89 0.21 13.61 8.19
C LEU A 89 1.35 14.05 7.25
N GLY A 90 1.69 15.34 7.23
CA GLY A 90 2.81 15.89 6.46
C GLY A 90 4.20 15.41 6.89
N VAL A 91 4.33 14.75 8.05
CA VAL A 91 5.56 14.05 8.46
C VAL A 91 5.69 12.72 7.70
N MET A 92 4.57 12.10 7.35
CA MET A 92 4.52 10.77 6.74
C MET A 92 4.53 10.83 5.22
N ILE A 93 3.94 11.88 4.63
CA ILE A 93 3.84 12.08 3.17
C ILE A 93 4.24 13.50 2.76
N ASP A 94 4.79 13.60 1.55
CA ASP A 94 5.09 14.86 0.87
C ASP A 94 3.78 15.50 0.36
N LEU A 95 3.06 16.18 1.26
CA LEU A 95 1.80 16.87 0.94
C LEU A 95 1.93 17.88 -0.21
N PRO A 96 3.00 18.71 -0.29
CA PRO A 96 3.20 19.58 -1.45
C PRO A 96 3.29 18.81 -2.78
N ASN A 97 4.02 17.70 -2.82
CA ASN A 97 4.08 16.86 -4.02
C ASN A 97 2.71 16.27 -4.37
N LEU A 98 1.98 15.73 -3.40
CA LEU A 98 0.64 15.19 -3.63
C LEU A 98 -0.33 16.27 -4.18
N ARG A 99 -0.28 17.49 -3.62
CA ARG A 99 -1.09 18.64 -4.05
C ARG A 99 -0.75 19.19 -5.42
N SER A 100 0.42 18.85 -5.97
CA SER A 100 0.80 19.28 -7.32
C SER A 100 0.00 18.57 -8.41
N ARG A 101 -0.67 17.47 -8.07
CA ARG A 101 -1.44 16.63 -9.00
C ARG A 101 -2.85 16.34 -8.56
N HIS A 102 -3.10 16.28 -7.26
CA HIS A 102 -4.39 15.90 -6.69
C HIS A 102 -4.98 17.03 -5.86
N SER A 103 -6.29 17.21 -5.94
CA SER A 103 -7.01 18.17 -5.11
C SER A 103 -7.21 17.61 -3.71
N VAL A 104 -6.28 17.89 -2.79
CA VAL A 104 -6.29 17.34 -1.42
C VAL A 104 -6.15 18.41 -0.35
N LEU A 105 -6.94 18.28 0.72
CA LEU A 105 -6.90 19.09 1.93
C LEU A 105 -6.77 18.20 3.16
N LEU A 106 -6.28 18.76 4.26
CA LEU A 106 -6.38 18.13 5.58
C LEU A 106 -7.69 18.56 6.25
N TYR A 107 -8.20 17.78 7.21
CA TYR A 107 -9.30 18.22 8.07
C TYR A 107 -9.02 19.56 8.77
N SER A 108 -7.77 19.78 9.18
CA SER A 108 -7.30 21.04 9.79
C SER A 108 -7.38 22.24 8.86
N GLU A 109 -7.49 22.03 7.55
CA GLU A 109 -7.73 23.07 6.56
C GLU A 109 -9.21 23.13 6.17
N PHE A 110 -9.86 21.97 6.05
CA PHE A 110 -11.28 21.87 5.69
C PHE A 110 -12.20 22.52 6.72
N TYR A 111 -12.06 22.21 8.02
CA TYR A 111 -12.97 22.74 9.04
C TYR A 111 -12.94 24.28 9.13
N PRO A 112 -11.77 24.96 9.15
CA PRO A 112 -11.73 26.42 9.16
C PRO A 112 -12.36 27.09 7.93
N LEU A 113 -12.38 26.45 6.75
CA LEU A 113 -13.06 27.00 5.57
C LEU A 113 -14.56 27.23 5.81
N PHE A 114 -15.14 26.51 6.77
CA PHE A 114 -16.55 26.56 7.12
C PHE A 114 -16.80 27.08 8.54
N GLY A 115 -15.83 27.79 9.11
CA GLY A 115 -15.95 28.38 10.46
C GLY A 115 -15.94 27.36 11.60
N LEU A 116 -15.53 26.12 11.34
CA LEU A 116 -15.41 25.06 12.34
C LEU A 116 -14.00 25.03 12.94
N SER A 117 -13.89 24.61 14.20
CA SER A 117 -12.60 24.44 14.88
C SER A 117 -11.85 23.23 14.33
N VAL A 118 -10.51 23.29 14.31
CA VAL A 118 -9.69 22.11 14.00
C VAL A 118 -9.91 20.97 15.00
N SER A 119 -10.34 21.29 16.23
CA SER A 119 -10.71 20.30 17.25
C SER A 119 -11.99 19.53 16.92
N THR A 120 -12.69 19.87 15.84
CA THR A 120 -13.84 19.12 15.33
C THR A 120 -13.44 17.79 14.71
N GLU A 121 -12.19 17.65 14.24
CA GLU A 121 -11.65 16.39 13.75
C GLU A 121 -11.73 15.32 14.83
N ASN A 122 -12.45 14.23 14.53
CA ASN A 122 -12.61 13.15 15.48
C ASN A 122 -11.30 12.38 15.63
N TRP A 123 -10.87 12.19 16.87
CA TRP A 123 -9.68 11.40 17.17
C TRP A 123 -9.78 9.95 16.71
N SER A 124 -11.00 9.42 16.52
CA SER A 124 -11.23 8.07 15.99
C SER A 124 -11.03 7.95 14.48
N GLY A 125 -10.88 9.07 13.78
CA GLY A 125 -10.82 9.13 12.31
C GLY A 125 -12.18 9.12 11.62
N THR A 126 -13.27 8.91 12.35
CA THR A 126 -14.63 9.03 11.78
C THR A 126 -14.98 10.47 11.43
N PHE A 127 -15.71 10.66 10.34
CA PHE A 127 -16.13 12.00 9.94
C PHE A 127 -17.24 12.53 10.86
N ASN A 128 -17.06 13.74 11.42
CA ASN A 128 -18.03 14.35 12.32
C ASN A 128 -19.18 15.00 11.54
N ARG A 129 -20.14 14.18 11.09
CA ARG A 129 -21.30 14.61 10.29
C ARG A 129 -22.13 15.71 10.96
N LEU A 130 -22.32 15.64 12.28
CA LEU A 130 -23.14 16.60 13.04
C LEU A 130 -22.54 18.02 13.00
N SER A 131 -21.21 18.12 12.88
CA SER A 131 -20.54 19.42 12.79
C SER A 131 -20.94 20.24 11.55
N LEU A 132 -21.43 19.60 10.50
CA LEU A 132 -21.82 20.28 9.26
C LEU A 132 -23.22 20.92 9.32
N MET A 133 -24.05 20.61 10.33
CA MET A 133 -25.46 21.05 10.35
C MET A 133 -25.65 22.56 10.22
N ASN A 134 -24.68 23.36 10.67
CA ASN A 134 -24.75 24.82 10.67
C ASN A 134 -23.78 25.49 9.67
N THR A 135 -23.10 24.72 8.83
CA THR A 135 -22.14 25.29 7.86
C THR A 135 -22.78 25.67 6.54
N GLY A 136 -24.03 25.23 6.29
CA GLY A 136 -24.71 25.37 5.01
C GLY A 136 -24.29 24.34 3.95
N LEU A 137 -23.39 23.41 4.30
CA LEU A 137 -22.98 22.32 3.40
C LEU A 137 -24.02 21.20 3.37
N SER A 138 -24.33 20.72 2.17
CA SER A 138 -25.11 19.51 1.96
C SER A 138 -24.21 18.26 2.03
N LEU A 139 -24.75 17.16 2.59
CA LEU A 139 -24.02 15.91 2.83
C LEU A 139 -24.77 14.72 2.23
N TYR A 140 -24.06 13.86 1.51
CA TYR A 140 -24.51 12.54 1.10
C TYR A 140 -23.59 11.48 1.71
N THR A 141 -24.14 10.51 2.44
CA THR A 141 -23.36 9.45 3.10
C THR A 141 -23.66 8.11 2.45
N VAL A 142 -22.60 7.38 2.10
CA VAL A 142 -22.65 6.00 1.61
C VAL A 142 -22.21 5.07 2.74
N GLY A 143 -23.10 4.17 3.16
CA GLY A 143 -22.79 3.16 4.17
C GLY A 143 -21.76 2.15 3.65
N SER A 144 -20.89 1.63 4.53
CA SER A 144 -19.83 0.68 4.16
C SER A 144 -20.34 -0.56 3.41
N HIS A 145 -21.52 -1.06 3.80
CA HIS A 145 -22.18 -2.21 3.16
C HIS A 145 -22.65 -1.95 1.73
N LEU A 146 -22.77 -0.68 1.32
CA LEU A 146 -23.15 -0.28 -0.03
C LEU A 146 -21.92 -0.09 -0.94
N TYR A 147 -20.72 0.03 -0.38
CA TYR A 147 -19.52 0.30 -1.18
C TYR A 147 -19.19 -0.85 -2.15
N GLU A 148 -19.34 -2.10 -1.72
CA GLU A 148 -19.25 -3.28 -2.60
C GLU A 148 -20.28 -4.32 -2.11
N PRO A 149 -21.52 -4.25 -2.63
CA PRO A 149 -22.57 -5.21 -2.29
C PRO A 149 -22.17 -6.64 -2.64
N VAL A 150 -22.87 -7.61 -2.04
CA VAL A 150 -22.68 -9.04 -2.33
C VAL A 150 -22.87 -9.29 -3.83
N ASP A 151 -22.04 -10.17 -4.38
CA ASP A 151 -22.02 -10.55 -5.79
C ASP A 151 -21.72 -9.40 -6.78
N THR A 152 -21.11 -8.32 -6.31
CA THR A 152 -20.62 -7.24 -7.17
C THR A 152 -19.10 -7.20 -7.25
N MET A 153 -18.61 -6.75 -8.40
CA MET A 153 -17.21 -6.46 -8.64
C MET A 153 -17.06 -4.97 -8.88
N ARG A 154 -16.54 -4.25 -7.87
CA ARG A 154 -16.32 -2.81 -7.98
C ARG A 154 -15.22 -2.49 -9.00
N VAL A 155 -15.54 -1.62 -9.95
CA VAL A 155 -14.60 -1.07 -10.94
C VAL A 155 -14.60 0.46 -10.93
N ASP A 156 -13.58 1.09 -11.50
CA ASP A 156 -13.44 2.54 -11.66
C ASP A 156 -14.65 3.17 -12.38
N LYS A 157 -14.96 2.66 -13.58
CA LYS A 157 -16.07 3.10 -14.42
C LYS A 157 -16.54 1.97 -15.32
N LEU A 158 -17.72 2.09 -15.91
CA LEU A 158 -18.22 1.13 -16.87
C LEU A 158 -17.89 1.59 -18.30
N VAL A 159 -17.15 0.76 -19.05
CA VAL A 159 -16.91 1.01 -20.49
C VAL A 159 -18.16 0.69 -21.31
N LYS A 160 -18.99 -0.23 -20.81
CA LYS A 160 -20.29 -0.61 -21.38
C LYS A 160 -21.25 -0.92 -20.23
N PRO A 161 -22.57 -0.69 -20.41
CA PRO A 161 -23.55 -1.12 -19.42
C PRO A 161 -23.42 -2.62 -19.10
N PRO A 162 -23.55 -3.03 -17.83
CA PRO A 162 -23.61 -4.43 -17.44
C PRO A 162 -24.71 -5.12 -18.25
N THR A 163 -24.34 -6.12 -19.05
CA THR A 163 -25.29 -6.82 -19.90
C THR A 163 -25.60 -8.17 -19.26
N LEU A 164 -26.89 -8.47 -19.08
CA LEU A 164 -27.32 -9.82 -18.74
C LEU A 164 -26.95 -10.75 -19.90
N TRP A 165 -26.38 -11.90 -19.57
CA TRP A 165 -26.04 -12.88 -20.58
C TRP A 165 -27.30 -13.68 -20.95
N GLU A 166 -27.80 -13.48 -22.16
CA GLU A 166 -29.06 -14.08 -22.65
C GLU A 166 -28.86 -15.47 -23.31
N GLY A 167 -27.72 -16.12 -23.02
CA GLY A 167 -27.27 -17.30 -23.74
C GLY A 167 -26.31 -16.94 -24.87
N GLY A 168 -25.45 -17.89 -25.25
CA GLY A 168 -24.36 -17.66 -26.19
C GLY A 168 -24.14 -18.85 -27.11
N THR A 169 -23.00 -18.84 -27.79
CA THR A 169 -22.51 -20.01 -28.54
C THR A 169 -22.30 -21.20 -27.58
N GLU A 170 -22.25 -22.42 -28.11
CA GLU A 170 -21.87 -23.62 -27.32
C GLU A 170 -20.55 -23.40 -26.55
N LEU A 171 -19.62 -22.65 -27.15
CA LEU A 171 -18.36 -22.26 -26.51
C LEU A 171 -18.62 -21.35 -25.29
N GLY A 172 -19.38 -20.27 -25.47
CA GLY A 172 -19.75 -19.33 -24.41
C GLY A 172 -20.43 -20.02 -23.23
N GLU A 173 -21.34 -20.96 -23.49
CA GLU A 173 -22.00 -21.75 -22.44
C GLU A 173 -21.00 -22.60 -21.63
N LYS A 174 -20.10 -23.30 -22.32
CA LYS A 174 -19.06 -24.13 -21.67
C LYS A 174 -18.12 -23.27 -20.81
N VAL A 175 -17.66 -22.15 -21.34
CA VAL A 175 -16.79 -21.20 -20.64
C VAL A 175 -17.50 -20.62 -19.41
N ARG A 176 -18.73 -20.13 -19.59
CA ARG A 176 -19.51 -19.56 -18.49
C ARG A 176 -19.73 -20.58 -17.38
N LYS A 177 -20.09 -21.82 -17.71
CA LYS A 177 -20.29 -22.88 -16.71
C LYS A 177 -19.02 -23.14 -15.90
N ARG A 178 -17.85 -23.20 -16.55
CA ARG A 178 -16.56 -23.37 -15.85
C ARG A 178 -16.30 -22.19 -14.91
N LEU A 179 -16.45 -20.95 -15.39
CA LEU A 179 -16.25 -19.76 -14.55
C LEU A 179 -17.24 -19.74 -13.38
N GLN A 180 -18.52 -20.00 -13.61
CA GLN A 180 -19.55 -20.01 -12.56
C GLN A 180 -19.22 -21.02 -11.45
N GLN A 181 -18.65 -22.17 -11.80
CA GLN A 181 -18.19 -23.19 -10.84
C GLN A 181 -16.96 -22.73 -10.03
N THR A 182 -16.11 -21.88 -10.60
CA THR A 182 -14.89 -21.39 -9.95
C THR A 182 -15.12 -20.14 -9.10
N ILE A 183 -15.83 -19.13 -9.62
CA ILE A 183 -15.91 -17.80 -9.01
C ILE A 183 -17.32 -17.39 -8.53
N GLY A 184 -18.33 -18.25 -8.69
CA GLY A 184 -19.70 -17.91 -8.28
C GLY A 184 -20.28 -16.74 -9.09
N GLY A 185 -21.19 -15.96 -8.49
CA GLY A 185 -21.88 -14.85 -9.17
C GLY A 185 -21.08 -13.55 -9.30
N GLY A 186 -20.34 -13.16 -8.26
CA GLY A 186 -19.58 -11.90 -8.24
C GLY A 186 -18.08 -12.02 -7.95
N GLY A 187 -17.52 -13.22 -7.99
CA GLY A 187 -16.07 -13.39 -7.85
C GLY A 187 -15.28 -12.92 -9.07
N ALA A 188 -13.95 -12.92 -8.93
CA ALA A 188 -13.02 -12.64 -10.01
C ALA A 188 -11.91 -13.69 -10.02
N LEU A 189 -11.44 -14.05 -11.21
CA LEU A 189 -10.32 -14.97 -11.41
C LEU A 189 -9.12 -14.23 -11.98
N ASP A 190 -7.91 -14.50 -11.49
CA ASP A 190 -6.69 -13.98 -12.08
C ASP A 190 -6.49 -14.52 -13.50
N TRP A 191 -5.78 -13.77 -14.36
CA TRP A 191 -5.56 -14.14 -15.76
C TRP A 191 -4.87 -15.50 -15.91
N ASP A 192 -3.84 -15.77 -15.10
CA ASP A 192 -3.11 -17.03 -15.13
C ASP A 192 -4.02 -18.20 -14.73
N ASP A 193 -4.83 -18.02 -13.69
CA ASP A 193 -5.81 -19.04 -13.27
C ASP A 193 -6.91 -19.21 -14.32
N THR A 194 -7.30 -18.14 -15.02
CA THR A 194 -8.23 -18.22 -16.16
C THR A 194 -7.67 -19.09 -17.27
N LYS A 195 -6.38 -18.92 -17.64
CA LYS A 195 -5.70 -19.79 -18.61
C LYS A 195 -5.73 -21.25 -18.17
N ILE A 196 -5.49 -21.53 -16.90
CA ILE A 196 -5.56 -22.88 -16.34
C ILE A 196 -6.99 -23.46 -16.46
N GLN A 197 -8.03 -22.72 -16.07
CA GLN A 197 -9.42 -23.19 -16.14
C GLN A 197 -9.92 -23.43 -17.57
N LEU A 198 -9.39 -22.68 -18.53
CA LEU A 198 -9.76 -22.82 -19.94
C LEU A 198 -8.89 -23.83 -20.69
N SER A 199 -7.76 -24.26 -20.11
CA SER A 199 -6.90 -25.29 -20.68
C SER A 199 -7.63 -26.63 -20.86
N GLY A 200 -7.20 -27.41 -21.86
CA GLY A 200 -7.85 -28.68 -22.23
C GLY A 200 -9.26 -28.53 -22.83
N GLY A 201 -9.70 -27.30 -23.11
CA GLY A 201 -10.91 -27.01 -23.87
C GLY A 201 -10.65 -26.78 -25.36
N PRO A 202 -11.66 -26.29 -26.11
CA PRO A 202 -11.52 -25.95 -27.54
C PRO A 202 -10.83 -24.60 -27.78
N ILE A 203 -10.25 -23.97 -26.75
CA ILE A 203 -9.63 -22.64 -26.80
C ILE A 203 -8.12 -22.83 -26.76
N ASP A 204 -7.38 -22.18 -27.67
CA ASP A 204 -5.93 -22.10 -27.55
C ASP A 204 -5.56 -21.02 -26.52
N VAL A 205 -5.22 -21.47 -25.30
CA VAL A 205 -4.82 -20.60 -24.20
C VAL A 205 -3.44 -19.95 -24.39
N GLY A 206 -2.70 -20.30 -25.45
CA GLY A 206 -1.50 -19.61 -25.88
C GLY A 206 -1.77 -18.24 -26.50
N HIS A 207 -3.01 -17.98 -26.94
CA HIS A 207 -3.40 -16.76 -27.63
C HIS A 207 -4.42 -15.94 -26.81
N ASP A 208 -3.96 -14.86 -26.17
CA ASP A 208 -4.79 -13.98 -25.32
C ASP A 208 -6.07 -13.48 -26.01
N TRP A 209 -6.06 -13.29 -27.34
CA TRP A 209 -7.23 -12.84 -28.10
C TRP A 209 -8.32 -13.91 -28.22
N GLU A 210 -7.96 -15.20 -28.30
CA GLU A 210 -8.95 -16.29 -28.31
C GLU A 210 -9.63 -16.42 -26.96
N ILE A 211 -8.85 -16.32 -25.88
CA ILE A 211 -9.37 -16.28 -24.52
C ILE A 211 -10.38 -15.13 -24.38
N GLN A 212 -10.00 -13.92 -24.78
CA GLN A 212 -10.86 -12.75 -24.63
C GLN A 212 -12.14 -12.88 -25.47
N LYS A 213 -12.07 -13.44 -26.67
CA LYS A 213 -13.26 -13.74 -27.50
C LYS A 213 -14.20 -14.71 -26.77
N ALA A 214 -13.67 -15.82 -26.26
CA ALA A 214 -14.46 -16.83 -25.57
C ALA A 214 -15.08 -16.30 -24.26
N LEU A 215 -14.36 -15.45 -23.53
CA LEU A 215 -14.87 -14.75 -22.34
C LEU A 215 -16.03 -13.80 -22.69
N ASN A 216 -15.90 -13.03 -23.78
CA ASN A 216 -16.97 -12.15 -24.24
C ASN A 216 -18.24 -12.96 -24.61
N GLU A 217 -18.09 -14.09 -25.30
CA GLU A 217 -19.22 -14.99 -25.63
C GLU A 217 -19.88 -15.60 -24.38
N ALA A 218 -19.14 -15.72 -23.26
CA ALA A 218 -19.63 -16.18 -21.97
C ALA A 218 -20.29 -15.07 -21.11
N GLY A 219 -20.34 -13.83 -21.61
CA GLY A 219 -20.82 -12.66 -20.86
C GLY A 219 -19.86 -12.22 -19.75
N SER A 220 -18.58 -12.56 -19.86
CA SER A 220 -17.52 -12.14 -18.94
C SER A 220 -16.80 -10.89 -19.43
N ALA A 221 -16.22 -10.15 -18.50
CA ALA A 221 -15.40 -8.99 -18.76
C ALA A 221 -13.98 -9.20 -18.24
N VAL A 222 -13.02 -8.72 -19.02
CA VAL A 222 -11.62 -8.58 -18.58
C VAL A 222 -11.47 -7.21 -17.93
N VAL A 223 -10.98 -7.20 -16.70
CA VAL A 223 -10.65 -6.01 -15.93
C VAL A 223 -9.18 -6.07 -15.52
N TYR A 224 -8.65 -4.96 -15.05
CA TYR A 224 -7.26 -4.78 -14.67
C TYR A 224 -7.15 -4.59 -13.17
N SER A 225 -6.08 -5.13 -12.58
CA SER A 225 -5.84 -5.07 -11.15
C SER A 225 -4.36 -5.31 -10.88
N PHE A 226 -4.03 -5.62 -9.63
CA PHE A 226 -2.68 -5.99 -9.21
C PHE A 226 -2.69 -7.38 -8.62
N LYS A 227 -1.62 -8.12 -8.87
CA LYS A 227 -1.45 -9.48 -8.36
C LYS A 227 -1.27 -9.42 -6.84
N GLY A 228 -2.05 -10.23 -6.13
CA GLY A 228 -1.82 -10.48 -4.70
C GLY A 228 -0.62 -11.39 -4.48
N GLU A 229 0.02 -11.27 -3.32
CA GLU A 229 1.13 -12.15 -2.94
C GLU A 229 0.60 -13.38 -2.24
N LEU A 230 1.02 -14.57 -2.68
CA LEU A 230 0.49 -15.85 -2.18
C LEU A 230 -1.05 -15.92 -2.18
N ARG A 231 -1.68 -15.36 -3.22
CA ARG A 231 -3.14 -15.25 -3.39
C ARG A 231 -3.83 -14.39 -2.31
N MET A 232 -3.08 -13.56 -1.61
CA MET A 232 -3.58 -12.61 -0.62
C MET A 232 -3.37 -11.16 -1.08
N ASP A 233 -4.36 -10.32 -0.80
CA ASP A 233 -4.31 -8.88 -1.10
C ASP A 233 -3.84 -8.04 0.11
N PHE A 234 -3.05 -8.59 1.03
CA PHE A 234 -2.57 -7.86 2.22
C PHE A 234 -1.35 -6.99 1.93
N VAL A 235 -0.51 -7.36 0.97
CA VAL A 235 0.65 -6.55 0.54
C VAL A 235 0.20 -5.27 -0.16
N LYS A 236 -0.91 -5.31 -0.90
CA LYS A 236 -1.49 -4.18 -1.66
C LYS A 236 -0.55 -3.51 -2.65
N SER A 237 0.57 -4.13 -3.03
CA SER A 237 1.51 -3.51 -3.97
C SER A 237 0.86 -3.29 -5.34
N VAL A 238 1.20 -2.17 -5.98
CA VAL A 238 0.76 -1.84 -7.34
C VAL A 238 1.78 -2.21 -8.44
N VAL A 239 2.89 -2.85 -8.08
CA VAL A 239 4.04 -3.03 -8.99
C VAL A 239 3.96 -4.29 -9.86
N HIS A 240 2.95 -5.13 -9.62
CA HIS A 240 2.67 -6.35 -10.36
C HIS A 240 1.29 -6.26 -11.01
N PRO A 241 1.14 -5.52 -12.13
CA PRO A 241 -0.12 -5.41 -12.83
C PRO A 241 -0.59 -6.78 -13.31
N THR A 242 -1.90 -6.99 -13.31
CA THR A 242 -2.52 -8.22 -13.81
C THR A 242 -3.87 -7.92 -14.45
N LYS A 243 -4.39 -8.89 -15.20
CA LYS A 243 -5.78 -8.92 -15.62
C LYS A 243 -6.56 -9.86 -14.70
N GLN A 244 -7.82 -9.54 -14.48
CA GLN A 244 -8.78 -10.42 -13.84
C GLN A 244 -10.02 -10.57 -14.72
N VAL A 245 -10.75 -11.65 -14.50
CA VAL A 245 -11.97 -11.98 -15.24
C VAL A 245 -13.12 -12.14 -14.26
N GLY A 246 -14.22 -11.44 -14.52
CA GLY A 246 -15.48 -11.58 -13.79
C GLY A 246 -16.65 -11.49 -14.75
N PHE A 247 -17.87 -11.68 -14.25
CA PHE A 247 -19.06 -11.53 -15.09
C PHE A 247 -19.37 -10.06 -15.36
N SER A 248 -19.68 -9.72 -16.61
CA SER A 248 -20.02 -8.35 -17.00
C SER A 248 -21.24 -7.83 -16.22
N SER A 249 -22.19 -8.72 -15.91
CA SER A 249 -23.37 -8.43 -15.11
C SER A 249 -23.07 -8.12 -13.63
N ALA A 250 -21.90 -8.51 -13.13
CA ALA A 250 -21.49 -8.23 -11.75
C ALA A 250 -20.70 -6.92 -11.61
N LEU A 251 -20.32 -6.28 -12.72
CA LEU A 251 -19.58 -5.02 -12.68
C LEU A 251 -20.43 -3.89 -12.10
N SER A 252 -19.91 -3.23 -11.06
CA SER A 252 -20.48 -1.96 -10.58
C SER A 252 -19.43 -0.87 -10.66
N GLY A 253 -19.67 0.14 -11.51
CA GLY A 253 -18.74 1.25 -11.70
C GLY A 253 -18.88 2.33 -10.64
N PHE A 254 -17.75 2.79 -10.11
CA PHE A 254 -17.72 3.79 -9.06
C PHE A 254 -18.23 5.16 -9.54
N ILE A 255 -17.86 5.56 -10.76
CA ILE A 255 -18.36 6.79 -11.39
C ILE A 255 -19.86 6.71 -11.64
N GLU A 256 -20.36 5.60 -12.16
CA GLU A 256 -21.79 5.46 -12.48
C GLU A 256 -22.65 5.51 -11.20
N GLU A 257 -22.17 4.91 -10.12
CA GLU A 257 -22.90 4.86 -8.86
C GLU A 257 -22.81 6.16 -8.04
N PHE A 258 -21.70 6.89 -8.08
CA PHE A 258 -21.49 8.05 -7.19
C PHE A 258 -21.18 9.37 -7.91
N GLY A 259 -20.91 9.35 -9.21
CA GLY A 259 -20.58 10.54 -10.00
C GLY A 259 -21.74 11.52 -10.19
N HIS A 260 -22.97 11.06 -9.91
CA HIS A 260 -24.19 11.86 -9.94
C HIS A 260 -24.55 12.49 -8.58
N VAL A 261 -23.77 12.23 -7.53
CA VAL A 261 -23.98 12.86 -6.22
C VAL A 261 -23.60 14.35 -6.33
N TRP A 262 -24.55 15.24 -6.04
CA TRP A 262 -24.39 16.70 -6.19
C TRP A 262 -24.16 17.43 -4.86
N GLN A 263 -24.26 16.72 -3.73
CA GLN A 263 -24.04 17.29 -2.42
C GLN A 263 -22.60 17.80 -2.28
N ASP A 264 -22.43 18.87 -1.50
CA ASP A 264 -21.13 19.51 -1.30
C ASP A 264 -20.12 18.52 -0.71
N VAL A 265 -20.57 17.63 0.17
CA VAL A 265 -19.77 16.58 0.78
C VAL A 265 -20.32 15.21 0.43
N LEU A 266 -19.51 14.37 -0.21
CA LEU A 266 -19.74 12.92 -0.34
C LEU A 266 -18.88 12.20 0.70
N HIS A 267 -19.52 11.52 1.64
CA HIS A 267 -18.87 10.78 2.73
C HIS A 267 -19.03 9.27 2.52
N MET A 268 -17.91 8.53 2.56
CA MET A 268 -17.94 7.08 2.66
C MET A 268 -17.72 6.64 4.12
N GLU A 269 -18.74 6.00 4.69
CA GLU A 269 -18.74 5.53 6.06
C GLU A 269 -18.00 4.19 6.20
N GLY A 270 -17.24 4.04 7.30
CA GLY A 270 -16.59 2.79 7.70
C GLY A 270 -15.25 2.45 7.02
N GLU A 271 -14.73 1.28 7.41
CA GLU A 271 -13.51 0.68 6.86
C GLU A 271 -13.80 0.10 5.46
N LEU A 272 -13.00 0.49 4.43
CA LEU A 272 -13.11 -0.04 3.07
C LEU A 272 -11.78 -0.52 2.50
N HIS A 273 -10.85 -0.96 3.33
CA HIS A 273 -9.50 -1.37 2.93
C HIS A 273 -9.27 -2.87 3.05
N LEU A 274 -9.76 -3.48 4.13
CA LEU A 274 -9.65 -4.91 4.34
C LEU A 274 -10.42 -5.68 3.23
N TRP A 275 -9.82 -6.76 2.72
CA TRP A 275 -10.38 -7.60 1.65
C TRP A 275 -10.68 -6.93 0.31
N ARG A 276 -10.23 -5.68 0.10
CA ARG A 276 -10.36 -4.99 -1.20
C ARG A 276 -9.08 -5.09 -2.04
N LYS A 277 -9.17 -4.86 -3.34
CA LYS A 277 -7.97 -4.72 -4.20
C LYS A 277 -7.21 -3.42 -3.88
N SER A 278 -5.96 -3.30 -4.31
CA SER A 278 -5.27 -2.01 -4.28
C SER A 278 -6.06 -0.97 -5.07
N GLY A 279 -6.18 0.25 -4.55
CA GLY A 279 -7.11 1.27 -5.05
C GLY A 279 -8.55 1.11 -4.56
N GLY A 280 -8.85 0.05 -3.79
CA GLY A 280 -10.19 -0.23 -3.29
C GLY A 280 -11.17 -0.72 -4.36
N MET A 281 -10.69 -0.99 -5.59
CA MET A 281 -11.48 -1.40 -6.76
C MET A 281 -10.58 -1.99 -7.85
N ARG A 282 -11.18 -2.44 -8.96
CA ARG A 282 -10.49 -2.82 -10.20
C ARG A 282 -10.62 -1.72 -11.25
N PHE A 283 -9.90 -1.85 -12.36
CA PHE A 283 -9.94 -0.89 -13.45
C PHE A 283 -10.48 -1.54 -14.72
N THR A 284 -11.31 -0.84 -15.46
CA THR A 284 -11.83 -1.34 -16.76
C THR A 284 -10.86 -1.12 -17.92
N THR A 285 -9.82 -0.32 -17.72
CA THR A 285 -8.80 -0.06 -18.73
C THR A 285 -7.39 -0.12 -18.14
N GLN A 286 -6.43 -0.52 -18.95
CA GLN A 286 -5.01 -0.51 -18.57
C GLN A 286 -4.53 0.89 -18.22
N ALA A 287 -4.93 1.90 -19.00
CA ALA A 287 -4.52 3.28 -18.78
C ALA A 287 -4.96 3.82 -17.41
N ALA A 288 -6.17 3.47 -16.94
CA ALA A 288 -6.64 3.88 -15.62
C ALA A 288 -5.87 3.19 -14.48
N MET A 289 -5.54 1.90 -14.64
CA MET A 289 -4.69 1.17 -13.69
C MET A 289 -3.28 1.78 -13.64
N GLU A 290 -2.68 2.08 -14.80
CA GLU A 290 -1.37 2.72 -14.91
C GLU A 290 -1.35 4.13 -14.31
N ASP A 291 -2.46 4.86 -14.38
CA ASP A 291 -2.59 6.16 -13.74
C ASP A 291 -2.59 6.03 -12.21
N TYR A 292 -3.33 5.06 -11.67
CA TYR A 292 -3.27 4.75 -10.24
C TYR A 292 -1.88 4.27 -9.79
N GLN A 293 -1.16 3.51 -10.63
CA GLN A 293 0.24 3.17 -10.34
C GLN A 293 1.10 4.43 -10.18
N ARG A 294 0.87 5.46 -11.01
CA ARG A 294 1.61 6.72 -10.88
C ARG A 294 1.32 7.42 -9.56
N THR A 295 0.04 7.50 -9.17
CA THR A 295 -0.35 8.04 -7.87
C THR A 295 0.34 7.34 -6.72
N ALA A 296 0.28 6.00 -6.71
CA ALA A 296 0.83 5.19 -5.62
C ALA A 296 2.36 5.27 -5.52
N VAL A 297 3.08 5.25 -6.65
CA VAL A 297 4.55 5.17 -6.66
C VAL A 297 5.22 6.56 -6.60
N TRP A 298 4.68 7.54 -7.33
CA TRP A 298 5.32 8.85 -7.51
C TRP A 298 4.70 9.95 -6.65
N ASP A 299 3.38 9.97 -6.52
CA ASP A 299 2.67 11.12 -5.94
C ASP A 299 2.52 10.97 -4.42
N LEU A 300 2.17 9.77 -3.95
CA LEU A 300 2.10 9.42 -2.53
C LEU A 300 3.44 8.86 -2.00
N ARG A 301 4.43 9.76 -1.91
CA ARG A 301 5.79 9.46 -1.41
C ARG A 301 6.07 10.11 -0.05
N PRO A 302 7.07 9.62 0.70
CA PRO A 302 7.57 10.30 1.89
C PRO A 302 8.17 11.68 1.59
N PRO A 303 8.28 12.57 2.59
CA PRO A 303 9.02 13.82 2.44
C PRO A 303 10.46 13.59 2.00
N MET A 304 10.97 14.44 1.10
CA MET A 304 12.33 14.33 0.55
C MET A 304 13.45 14.18 1.59
N PRO A 305 13.40 14.80 2.79
CA PRO A 305 14.42 14.57 3.82
C PRO A 305 14.59 13.10 4.22
N PHE A 306 13.50 12.31 4.27
CA PHE A 306 13.58 10.87 4.56
C PHE A 306 14.23 10.10 3.42
N ILE A 307 13.88 10.43 2.16
CA ILE A 307 14.46 9.79 0.97
C ILE A 307 15.97 10.07 0.89
N ASN A 308 16.38 11.31 1.17
CA ASN A 308 17.78 11.71 1.18
C ASN A 308 18.55 11.05 2.33
N LEU A 309 17.95 10.97 3.52
CA LEU A 309 18.56 10.26 4.64
C LEU A 309 18.72 8.77 4.33
N ALA A 310 17.72 8.10 3.74
CA ALA A 310 17.84 6.71 3.31
C ALA A 310 19.01 6.47 2.36
N ALA A 311 19.27 7.41 1.42
CA ALA A 311 20.45 7.32 0.55
C ALA A 311 21.77 7.42 1.32
N LYS A 312 21.83 8.27 2.35
CA LYS A 312 22.99 8.35 3.25
C LYS A 312 23.19 7.07 4.08
N LEU A 313 22.10 6.48 4.57
CA LEU A 313 22.14 5.23 5.33
C LEU A 313 22.52 4.03 4.46
N ASP A 314 22.12 4.01 3.19
CA ASP A 314 22.60 3.02 2.20
C ASP A 314 24.12 3.04 2.09
N GLN A 315 24.74 4.23 2.00
CA GLN A 315 26.20 4.34 1.97
C GLN A 315 26.87 3.80 3.24
N ARG A 316 26.23 3.93 4.41
CA ARG A 316 26.72 3.33 5.65
C ARG A 316 26.57 1.82 5.67
N MET A 317 25.44 1.28 5.18
CA MET A 317 25.28 -0.17 5.00
C MET A 317 26.34 -0.74 4.05
N ARG A 318 26.68 -0.02 2.98
CA ARG A 318 27.80 -0.40 2.11
C ARG A 318 29.12 -0.38 2.87
N ALA A 319 29.40 0.66 3.66
CA ALA A 319 30.62 0.73 4.46
C ALA A 319 30.75 -0.44 5.45
N VAL A 320 29.65 -0.84 6.10
CA VAL A 320 29.58 -2.06 6.94
C VAL A 320 30.01 -3.31 6.14
N ASN A 321 29.58 -3.40 4.88
CA ASN A 321 29.93 -4.48 3.97
C ASN A 321 31.11 -4.14 3.02
N GLN A 322 32.05 -3.31 3.49
CA GLN A 322 33.30 -3.00 2.77
C GLN A 322 33.09 -2.47 1.33
N GLY A 323 32.07 -1.65 1.14
CA GLY A 323 31.69 -1.04 -0.12
C GLY A 323 30.80 -1.89 -1.03
N ARG A 324 30.49 -3.14 -0.65
CA ARG A 324 29.59 -4.00 -1.43
C ARG A 324 28.14 -3.57 -1.29
N LEU A 325 27.34 -3.98 -2.27
CA LEU A 325 25.90 -4.05 -2.14
C LEU A 325 25.50 -4.92 -0.93
N TRP A 326 24.30 -4.73 -0.41
CA TRP A 326 23.84 -5.40 0.81
C TRP A 326 22.44 -6.00 0.65
N LEU A 327 22.11 -6.97 1.51
CA LEU A 327 20.83 -7.69 1.54
C LEU A 327 19.96 -7.14 2.67
N GLY A 328 18.65 -7.09 2.45
CA GLY A 328 17.72 -6.51 3.41
C GLY A 328 16.45 -7.33 3.59
N GLY A 329 15.89 -7.31 4.79
CA GLY A 329 14.61 -7.94 5.09
C GLY A 329 13.70 -7.07 5.95
N HIS A 330 12.41 -7.40 5.95
CA HIS A 330 11.43 -6.87 6.90
C HIS A 330 10.85 -8.02 7.74
N MET A 331 10.85 -7.85 9.06
CA MET A 331 10.38 -8.83 10.03
C MET A 331 9.38 -8.19 10.99
N ARG A 332 8.09 -8.40 10.75
CA ARG A 332 7.02 -8.00 11.67
C ARG A 332 6.78 -9.12 12.68
N ARG A 333 6.87 -8.83 13.98
CA ARG A 333 6.68 -9.82 15.03
C ARG A 333 5.63 -9.43 16.05
N ARG A 334 5.72 -8.26 16.68
CA ARG A 334 5.06 -7.98 17.97
C ARG A 334 3.57 -8.37 18.01
N ASP A 335 2.72 -7.61 17.33
CA ASP A 335 1.28 -7.89 17.23
C ASP A 335 1.00 -9.22 16.51
N MET A 336 1.79 -9.52 15.48
CA MET A 336 1.65 -10.75 14.70
C MET A 336 1.89 -12.04 15.50
N VAL A 337 2.72 -12.02 16.56
CA VAL A 337 2.92 -13.17 17.45
C VAL A 337 1.63 -13.42 18.23
N GLN A 338 0.99 -12.36 18.72
CA GLN A 338 -0.26 -12.46 19.47
C GLN A 338 -1.42 -12.92 18.58
N LEU A 339 -1.41 -12.51 17.31
CA LEU A 339 -2.41 -12.90 16.31
C LEU A 339 -2.12 -14.26 15.64
N ALA A 340 -1.00 -14.92 15.98
CA ALA A 340 -0.52 -16.12 15.30
C ALA A 340 -0.35 -15.95 13.78
N TRP A 341 0.04 -14.75 13.35
CA TRP A 341 0.29 -14.36 11.94
C TRP A 341 1.77 -14.30 11.59
N VAL A 342 2.68 -14.57 12.53
CA VAL A 342 4.11 -14.69 12.24
C VAL A 342 4.44 -15.98 11.49
N MET A 343 5.40 -15.91 10.56
CA MET A 343 5.95 -17.11 9.91
C MET A 343 6.57 -18.08 10.90
N GLU A 344 7.26 -17.54 11.91
CA GLU A 344 8.00 -18.32 12.89
C GLU A 344 7.80 -17.71 14.29
N ASN A 345 7.22 -18.50 15.19
CA ASN A 345 6.91 -18.08 16.56
C ASN A 345 8.17 -17.69 17.34
N ALA A 346 9.27 -18.45 17.20
CA ALA A 346 10.52 -18.17 17.89
C ALA A 346 11.41 -17.21 17.08
N LEU A 347 11.98 -16.20 17.74
CA LEU A 347 12.86 -15.21 17.11
C LEU A 347 14.09 -15.84 16.42
N PRO A 348 14.85 -16.76 17.05
CA PRO A 348 15.99 -17.41 16.38
C PRO A 348 15.62 -18.12 15.08
N THR A 349 14.46 -18.80 15.06
CA THR A 349 13.97 -19.51 13.87
C THR A 349 13.56 -18.53 12.77
N HIS A 350 12.90 -17.43 13.13
CA HIS A 350 12.53 -16.39 12.18
C HIS A 350 13.76 -15.74 11.52
N ILE A 351 14.77 -15.39 12.33
CA ILE A 351 16.03 -14.83 11.82
C ILE A 351 16.70 -15.82 10.86
N ARG A 352 16.77 -17.10 11.23
CA ARG A 352 17.33 -18.15 10.37
C ARG A 352 16.60 -18.22 9.04
N ARG A 353 15.26 -18.26 9.04
CA ARG A 353 14.46 -18.27 7.81
C ARG A 353 14.83 -17.10 6.90
N ILE A 354 14.88 -15.88 7.44
CA ILE A 354 15.23 -14.68 6.66
C ILE A 354 16.63 -14.81 6.08
N LYS A 355 17.62 -15.19 6.89
CA LYS A 355 19.01 -15.37 6.43
C LYS A 355 19.14 -16.45 5.37
N ASP A 356 18.41 -17.56 5.50
CA ASP A 356 18.42 -18.65 4.50
C ASP A 356 17.85 -18.15 3.16
N LYS A 357 16.73 -17.40 3.19
CA LYS A 357 16.14 -16.81 1.98
C LYS A 357 17.07 -15.79 1.33
N LEU A 358 17.68 -14.91 2.12
CA LEU A 358 18.65 -13.94 1.63
C LEU A 358 19.92 -14.61 1.09
N THR A 359 20.39 -15.71 1.70
CA THR A 359 21.54 -16.46 1.19
C THR A 359 21.24 -17.10 -0.16
N HIS A 360 20.07 -17.73 -0.32
CA HIS A 360 19.64 -18.29 -1.61
C HIS A 360 19.47 -17.22 -2.69
N SER A 361 19.16 -15.97 -2.31
CA SER A 361 19.01 -14.86 -3.26
C SER A 361 20.30 -14.48 -3.98
N LEU A 362 21.47 -14.87 -3.47
CA LEU A 362 22.76 -14.61 -4.12
C LEU A 362 22.84 -15.21 -5.53
N ASP A 363 22.18 -16.35 -5.77
CA ASP A 363 22.11 -16.95 -7.10
C ASP A 363 21.24 -16.12 -8.06
N ILE A 364 20.15 -15.54 -7.56
CA ILE A 364 19.30 -14.64 -8.33
C ILE A 364 20.09 -13.37 -8.71
N ILE A 365 20.82 -12.79 -7.76
CA ILE A 365 21.70 -11.64 -8.02
C ILE A 365 22.72 -11.98 -9.12
N ARG A 366 23.38 -13.14 -9.04
CA ARG A 366 24.32 -13.60 -10.08
C ARG A 366 23.66 -13.75 -11.44
N GLN A 367 22.46 -14.32 -11.50
CA GLN A 367 21.71 -14.47 -12.75
C GLN A 367 21.36 -13.11 -13.39
N VAL A 368 20.81 -12.18 -12.61
CA VAL A 368 20.52 -10.81 -13.08
C VAL A 368 21.78 -10.15 -13.63
N ARG A 369 22.87 -10.18 -12.87
CA ARG A 369 24.16 -9.62 -13.28
C ARG A 369 24.70 -10.23 -14.56
N ASN A 370 24.73 -11.55 -14.65
CA ASN A 370 25.27 -12.26 -15.82
C ASN A 370 24.44 -12.01 -17.07
N SER A 371 23.12 -11.86 -16.92
CA SER A 371 22.23 -11.56 -18.05
C SER A 371 22.44 -10.19 -18.66
N HIS A 372 22.98 -9.22 -17.89
CA HIS A 372 23.09 -7.79 -18.27
C HIS A 372 21.76 -7.11 -18.64
N ASP A 373 20.65 -7.83 -18.50
CA ASP A 373 19.29 -7.38 -18.77
C ASP A 373 18.65 -6.97 -17.44
N ILE A 374 18.32 -5.69 -17.30
CA ILE A 374 17.64 -5.15 -16.12
C ILE A 374 16.17 -5.02 -16.44
N LEU A 375 15.35 -5.76 -15.70
CA LEU A 375 13.90 -5.80 -15.85
C LEU A 375 13.28 -4.89 -14.78
N PRO A 376 12.93 -3.63 -15.10
CA PRO A 376 12.25 -2.77 -14.15
C PRO A 376 10.86 -3.35 -13.81
N TYR A 377 10.29 -2.88 -12.70
CA TYR A 377 8.88 -3.09 -12.42
C TYR A 377 8.01 -2.47 -13.52
N GLU A 378 6.85 -3.09 -13.79
CA GLU A 378 5.89 -2.63 -14.80
C GLU A 378 5.09 -1.43 -14.26
N VAL A 379 5.78 -0.33 -14.02
CA VAL A 379 5.22 0.94 -13.55
C VAL A 379 5.63 2.05 -14.52
N PRO A 380 4.69 2.89 -14.99
CA PRO A 380 5.02 3.97 -15.91
C PRO A 380 6.08 4.94 -15.37
N GLY A 381 7.07 5.25 -16.21
CA GLY A 381 8.13 6.21 -15.90
C GLY A 381 9.31 5.67 -15.09
N VAL A 382 9.33 4.37 -14.75
CA VAL A 382 10.48 3.77 -14.06
C VAL A 382 11.70 3.75 -14.97
N ILE A 383 12.81 4.29 -14.46
CA ILE A 383 14.12 4.25 -15.11
C ILE A 383 14.91 3.11 -14.48
N PRO A 384 15.37 2.10 -15.25
CA PRO A 384 16.15 0.99 -14.71
C PRO A 384 17.43 1.46 -14.01
N ASN A 385 17.64 0.99 -12.78
CA ASN A 385 18.86 1.19 -12.03
C ASN A 385 19.87 0.09 -12.37
N ARG A 386 21.02 0.49 -12.90
CA ARG A 386 22.09 -0.42 -13.36
C ARG A 386 23.17 -0.68 -12.31
N GLU A 387 23.05 -0.11 -11.11
CA GLU A 387 24.04 -0.24 -10.04
C GLU A 387 24.34 -1.70 -9.67
N ILE A 388 23.34 -2.59 -9.80
CA ILE A 388 23.50 -4.03 -9.59
C ILE A 388 24.54 -4.65 -10.53
N LEU A 389 24.88 -4.02 -11.66
CA LEU A 389 25.91 -4.47 -12.60
C LEU A 389 27.28 -3.90 -12.22
N ASP A 390 27.32 -2.63 -11.82
CA ASP A 390 28.56 -1.85 -11.67
C ASP A 390 29.20 -2.01 -10.28
N SER A 391 28.41 -2.29 -9.26
CA SER A 391 28.89 -2.43 -7.87
C SER A 391 29.33 -3.86 -7.55
N SER A 392 30.13 -4.05 -6.50
CA SER A 392 30.47 -5.39 -6.01
C SER A 392 29.24 -6.07 -5.38
N PRO A 393 28.94 -7.34 -5.74
CA PRO A 393 27.76 -8.04 -5.21
C PRO A 393 27.91 -8.37 -3.72
N PRO A 394 26.81 -8.62 -3.00
CA PRO A 394 26.86 -9.08 -1.61
C PRO A 394 27.50 -10.48 -1.49
N LEU A 395 28.09 -10.77 -0.34
CA LEU A 395 28.63 -12.08 0.03
C LEU A 395 27.75 -12.78 1.08
N GLY A 396 27.84 -14.10 1.18
CA GLY A 396 27.02 -14.89 2.11
C GLY A 396 27.29 -14.64 3.60
N ASN A 397 28.44 -14.03 3.93
CA ASN A 397 28.81 -13.64 5.29
C ASN A 397 28.69 -12.13 5.53
N ASP A 398 28.17 -11.36 4.57
CA ASP A 398 27.90 -9.94 4.76
C ASP A 398 26.82 -9.72 5.82
N GLN A 399 26.87 -8.56 6.47
CA GLN A 399 25.82 -8.16 7.39
C GLN A 399 24.57 -7.76 6.62
N ILE A 400 23.40 -8.09 7.17
CA ILE A 400 22.11 -7.78 6.56
C ILE A 400 21.43 -6.65 7.31
N PHE A 401 20.69 -5.80 6.60
CA PHE A 401 19.80 -4.84 7.26
C PHE A 401 18.45 -5.51 7.55
N LEU A 402 17.90 -5.30 8.74
CA LEU A 402 16.59 -5.82 9.12
C LEU A 402 15.72 -4.72 9.72
N ALA A 403 14.62 -4.39 9.04
CA ALA A 403 13.55 -3.59 9.63
C ALA A 403 12.65 -4.50 10.48
N THR A 404 12.45 -4.17 11.75
CA THR A 404 11.73 -5.04 12.70
C THR A 404 11.14 -4.25 13.86
N ASP A 405 10.03 -4.74 14.41
CA ASP A 405 9.42 -4.24 15.66
C ASP A 405 9.92 -4.97 16.92
N ALA A 406 10.85 -5.92 16.76
CA ALA A 406 11.53 -6.60 17.87
C ALA A 406 12.68 -5.75 18.44
N GLN A 407 12.32 -4.73 19.24
CA GLN A 407 13.23 -3.71 19.74
C GLN A 407 13.66 -3.89 21.21
N ASP A 408 13.22 -4.95 21.90
CA ASP A 408 13.67 -5.21 23.27
C ASP A 408 15.16 -5.63 23.33
N GLU A 409 15.82 -5.34 24.45
CA GLU A 409 17.27 -5.53 24.61
C GLU A 409 17.72 -6.96 24.31
N THR A 410 16.91 -7.97 24.64
CA THR A 410 17.24 -9.38 24.40
C THR A 410 17.16 -9.71 22.92
N SER A 411 16.10 -9.25 22.24
CA SER A 411 15.94 -9.38 20.80
C SER A 411 17.06 -8.68 20.03
N VAL A 412 17.40 -7.44 20.40
CA VAL A 412 18.47 -6.66 19.75
C VAL A 412 19.83 -7.36 19.89
N LYS A 413 20.19 -7.81 21.10
CA LYS A 413 21.43 -8.58 21.33
C LYS A 413 21.51 -9.84 20.47
N LEU A 414 20.41 -10.58 20.37
CA LEU A 414 20.34 -11.77 19.52
C LEU A 414 20.54 -11.39 18.05
N LEU A 415 19.84 -10.37 17.56
CA LEU A 415 19.96 -9.89 16.18
C LEU A 415 21.41 -9.52 15.85
N HIS A 416 22.05 -8.69 16.67
CA HIS A 416 23.46 -8.30 16.49
C HIS A 416 24.41 -9.50 16.48
N SER A 417 24.22 -10.47 17.37
CA SER A 417 25.05 -11.69 17.40
C SER A 417 24.93 -12.56 16.14
N THR A 418 23.91 -12.30 15.30
CA THR A 418 23.70 -13.00 14.02
C THR A 418 24.12 -12.19 12.80
N GLY A 419 24.77 -11.04 12.97
CA GLY A 419 25.21 -10.17 11.86
C GLY A 419 24.07 -9.37 11.22
N VAL A 420 23.04 -9.05 12.00
CA VAL A 420 21.97 -8.11 11.61
C VAL A 420 22.36 -6.69 12.00
N VAL A 421 22.09 -5.74 11.12
CA VAL A 421 22.16 -4.29 11.35
C VAL A 421 20.74 -3.73 11.42
N LEU A 422 20.47 -2.93 12.44
CA LEU A 422 19.20 -2.24 12.66
C LEU A 422 19.34 -0.76 12.29
N LEU A 423 18.20 -0.07 12.18
CA LEU A 423 18.19 1.37 11.91
C LEU A 423 18.97 2.17 12.98
N SER A 424 18.87 1.76 14.24
CA SER A 424 19.57 2.37 15.38
C SER A 424 21.09 2.27 15.29
N ASP A 425 21.63 1.25 14.60
CA ASP A 425 23.06 1.08 14.38
C ASP A 425 23.59 2.06 13.31
N LEU A 426 22.72 2.50 12.41
CA LEU A 426 23.07 3.39 11.30
C LEU A 426 22.82 4.86 11.59
N LEU A 427 21.82 5.18 12.41
CA LEU A 427 21.44 6.56 12.72
C LEU A 427 22.41 7.21 13.71
N THR A 428 22.85 8.44 13.39
CA THR A 428 23.61 9.30 14.31
C THR A 428 22.76 10.48 14.76
N PRO A 429 23.10 11.16 15.88
CA PRO A 429 22.45 12.40 16.28
C PRO A 429 22.45 13.48 15.19
N ALA A 430 23.53 13.57 14.41
CA ALA A 430 23.64 14.52 13.29
C ALA A 430 22.64 14.22 12.16
N ASP A 431 22.31 12.94 11.93
CA ASP A 431 21.30 12.57 10.94
C ASP A 431 19.90 12.96 11.40
N ARG A 432 19.59 12.73 12.68
CA ARG A 432 18.33 13.18 13.27
C ARG A 432 18.19 14.69 13.11
N ALA A 433 19.23 15.45 13.48
CA ALA A 433 19.24 16.89 13.32
C ALA A 433 19.06 17.35 11.86
N SER A 434 19.59 16.60 10.89
CA SER A 434 19.47 16.94 9.46
C SER A 434 18.05 16.88 8.91
N LEU A 435 17.12 16.22 9.61
CA LEU A 435 15.70 16.17 9.26
C LEU A 435 14.94 17.46 9.62
N GLY A 436 15.59 18.43 10.29
CA GLY A 436 14.96 19.69 10.68
C GLY A 436 13.75 19.48 11.58
N HIS A 437 12.61 20.05 11.22
CA HIS A 437 11.38 19.92 12.01
C HIS A 437 10.82 18.49 12.07
N PHE A 438 11.24 17.59 11.18
CA PHE A 438 10.85 16.17 11.25
C PHE A 438 11.63 15.39 12.31
N ALA A 439 12.78 15.91 12.77
CA ALA A 439 13.70 15.22 13.68
C ALA A 439 13.02 14.70 14.95
N GLN A 440 12.13 15.52 15.53
CA GLN A 440 11.41 15.20 16.75
C GLN A 440 10.47 14.01 16.60
N TYR A 441 10.03 13.69 15.37
CA TYR A 441 9.14 12.57 15.12
C TYR A 441 9.87 11.26 14.83
N LEU A 442 11.19 11.28 14.60
CA LEU A 442 11.95 10.06 14.30
C LEU A 442 12.08 9.11 15.50
N MET A 443 11.66 9.52 16.70
CA MET A 443 11.57 8.59 17.84
C MET A 443 10.38 7.64 17.76
N PHE A 444 9.41 7.88 16.87
CA PHE A 444 8.21 7.07 16.74
C PHE A 444 8.38 5.95 15.72
N GLY A 445 7.99 4.72 16.08
CA GLY A 445 8.26 3.53 15.27
C GLY A 445 7.64 3.59 13.87
N ASP A 446 6.40 4.08 13.72
CA ASP A 446 5.78 4.23 12.40
C ASP A 446 6.47 5.31 11.53
N VAL A 447 7.10 6.32 12.14
CA VAL A 447 7.91 7.33 11.42
C VAL A 447 9.27 6.75 11.05
N GLN A 448 9.88 5.95 11.92
CA GLN A 448 11.08 5.17 11.58
C GLN A 448 10.81 4.22 10.42
N ALA A 449 9.65 3.55 10.40
CA ALA A 449 9.25 2.67 9.31
C ALA A 449 9.23 3.39 7.94
N VAL A 450 8.83 4.67 7.88
CA VAL A 450 8.94 5.48 6.65
C VAL A 450 10.38 5.50 6.13
N LEU A 451 11.36 5.71 7.02
CA LEU A 451 12.77 5.72 6.67
C LEU A 451 13.28 4.32 6.31
N GLU A 452 12.89 3.29 7.07
CA GLU A 452 13.28 1.90 6.82
C GLU A 452 12.76 1.38 5.48
N HIS A 453 11.53 1.76 5.09
CA HIS A 453 10.99 1.38 3.79
C HIS A 453 11.84 1.94 2.64
N GLU A 454 12.21 3.22 2.73
CA GLU A 454 13.10 3.85 1.75
C GLU A 454 14.49 3.21 1.77
N LEU A 455 15.04 2.89 2.94
CA LEU A 455 16.34 2.23 3.04
C LEU A 455 16.30 0.84 2.40
N LEU A 456 15.33 -0.01 2.77
CA LEU A 456 15.13 -1.35 2.20
C LEU A 456 14.87 -1.34 0.69
N ALA A 457 14.32 -0.25 0.16
CA ALA A 457 14.17 -0.08 -1.27
C ALA A 457 15.52 -0.08 -2.04
N ARG A 458 16.63 0.17 -1.35
CA ARG A 458 17.99 0.23 -1.92
C ARG A 458 18.79 -1.07 -1.74
N ALA A 459 18.26 -2.05 -1.00
CA ALA A 459 18.91 -3.34 -0.86
C ALA A 459 19.06 -4.04 -2.22
N ALA A 460 20.18 -4.71 -2.45
CA ALA A 460 20.38 -5.49 -3.67
C ALA A 460 19.41 -6.66 -3.78
N PHE A 461 18.94 -7.18 -2.66
CA PHE A 461 17.80 -8.09 -2.61
C PHE A 461 16.96 -7.80 -1.37
N TYR A 462 15.63 -7.85 -1.54
CA TYR A 462 14.67 -7.62 -0.48
C TYR A 462 13.86 -8.89 -0.17
N TYR A 463 13.75 -9.24 1.11
CA TYR A 463 12.83 -10.28 1.61
C TYR A 463 11.73 -9.66 2.48
N GLY A 464 10.47 -9.99 2.17
CA GLY A 464 9.30 -9.48 2.88
C GLY A 464 8.24 -10.55 3.16
N HIS A 465 7.22 -10.16 3.92
CA HIS A 465 6.13 -11.03 4.37
C HIS A 465 4.82 -10.69 3.64
N ALA A 466 4.08 -11.68 3.15
CA ALA A 466 2.88 -11.53 2.32
C ALA A 466 1.68 -10.95 3.09
N ILE A 467 1.57 -11.20 4.39
CA ILE A 467 0.56 -10.58 5.27
C ILE A 467 0.93 -9.15 5.70
N SER A 468 2.14 -8.66 5.38
CA SER A 468 2.57 -7.31 5.79
C SER A 468 2.43 -6.30 4.66
N ALA A 469 1.58 -5.30 4.89
CA ALA A 469 1.45 -4.12 4.02
C ALA A 469 2.76 -3.32 3.87
N ALA A 470 3.68 -3.39 4.84
CA ALA A 470 5.00 -2.78 4.73
C ALA A 470 5.76 -3.29 3.49
N SER A 471 5.63 -4.59 3.19
CA SER A 471 6.24 -5.20 2.00
C SER A 471 5.79 -4.51 0.71
N GLY A 472 4.51 -4.12 0.61
CA GLY A 472 4.00 -3.45 -0.58
C GLY A 472 4.52 -2.03 -0.74
N VAL A 473 4.64 -1.29 0.38
CA VAL A 473 5.25 0.04 0.40
C VAL A 473 6.72 -0.03 -0.03
N ILE A 474 7.45 -1.03 0.45
CA ILE A 474 8.85 -1.26 0.05
C ILE A 474 8.94 -1.60 -1.44
N LEU A 475 8.08 -2.48 -1.96
CA LEU A 475 8.05 -2.82 -3.39
C LEU A 475 7.78 -1.59 -4.27
N GLU A 476 6.86 -0.70 -3.87
CA GLU A 476 6.61 0.57 -4.57
C GLU A 476 7.83 1.50 -4.54
N ALA A 477 8.51 1.60 -3.40
CA ALA A 477 9.76 2.35 -3.29
C ALA A 477 10.89 1.74 -4.13
N ARG A 478 10.97 0.40 -4.24
CA ARG A 478 11.91 -0.32 -5.13
C ARG A 478 11.63 -0.04 -6.60
N ALA A 479 10.35 -0.04 -7.00
CA ALA A 479 9.94 0.35 -8.34
C ALA A 479 10.36 1.78 -8.66
N ARG A 480 10.12 2.73 -7.73
CA ARG A 480 10.58 4.12 -7.87
C ARG A 480 12.11 4.23 -7.99
N ALA A 481 12.85 3.39 -7.26
CA ALA A 481 14.31 3.33 -7.30
C ALA A 481 14.87 2.59 -8.52
N GLY A 482 14.02 2.08 -9.42
CA GLY A 482 14.43 1.42 -10.66
C GLY A 482 15.02 0.03 -10.47
N ILE A 483 14.82 -0.58 -9.29
CA ILE A 483 15.44 -1.87 -8.98
C ILE A 483 14.81 -2.97 -9.84
N ASP A 484 15.63 -3.94 -10.26
CA ASP A 484 15.16 -5.10 -11.01
C ASP A 484 14.10 -5.88 -10.23
N ARG A 485 12.96 -6.14 -10.88
CA ARG A 485 11.80 -6.78 -10.26
C ARG A 485 12.05 -8.20 -9.75
N ARG A 486 13.10 -8.88 -10.23
CA ARG A 486 13.50 -10.23 -9.78
C ARG A 486 14.23 -10.19 -8.43
N LEU A 487 14.67 -9.03 -7.98
CA LEU A 487 15.48 -8.86 -6.78
C LEU A 487 14.64 -8.63 -5.52
N ALA A 488 13.45 -9.20 -5.46
CA ALA A 488 12.61 -9.21 -4.27
C ALA A 488 11.89 -10.55 -4.14
N GLN A 489 11.66 -10.98 -2.91
CA GLN A 489 10.84 -12.13 -2.59
C GLN A 489 9.87 -11.76 -1.47
N ILE A 490 8.58 -12.01 -1.73
CA ILE A 490 7.54 -11.98 -0.72
C ILE A 490 7.14 -13.42 -0.41
N ASP A 491 7.01 -13.74 0.87
CA ASP A 491 6.76 -15.08 1.40
C ASP A 491 5.70 -15.07 2.52
#